data_AF-A0A9E7W7D3-F1
#
_entry.id   AF-A0A9E7W7D3-F1
#
_cell.length_a   1.000
_cell.length_b   1.000
_cell.length_c   1.000
_cell.angle_alpha   90.00
_cell.angle_beta   90.00
_cell.angle_gamma   90.00
#
_symmetry.space_group_name_H-M   'P 1'
#
loop_
_entity.id
_entity.type
_entity.pdbx_description
1 polymer ?
#
loop_
_entity_poly.entity_id
_entity_poly.type
_entity_poly.pdbx_seq_one_letter_code
_entity_poly.pdbx_strand_id
1 'polypeptide(L)'
;MNRAEKEMLKKRIEERKGLSEEESRKLDQLEEMINKIHFELFPEEYDAMMDSIADANDRRQGINPMSADYTAEVNSRRQKLGVPPLGANGLPTDDASWTVAREEALRRLG
;
A
#
# COMPACT_ATOMS: atom_id res chain seq x y z
N MET A 1 -10.95 -7.40 19.51
CA MET A 1 -10.03 -7.86 18.46
C MET A 1 -10.73 -8.80 17.49
N ASN A 2 -10.86 -8.42 16.22
CA ASN A 2 -11.41 -9.26 15.15
C ASN A 2 -10.39 -10.35 14.71
N ARG A 3 -10.79 -11.26 13.82
CA ARG A 3 -9.92 -12.37 13.36
C ARG A 3 -8.67 -11.86 12.63
N ALA A 4 -8.79 -10.85 11.79
CA ALA A 4 -7.68 -10.28 11.03
C ALA A 4 -6.62 -9.67 11.97
N GLU A 5 -7.07 -8.90 12.96
CA GLU A 5 -6.19 -8.33 13.98
C GLU A 5 -5.43 -9.40 14.77
N LYS A 6 -6.06 -10.54 15.07
CA LYS A 6 -5.40 -11.67 15.73
C LYS A 6 -4.30 -12.27 14.88
N GLU A 7 -4.53 -12.44 13.58
CA GLU A 7 -3.52 -12.99 12.67
C GLU A 7 -2.36 -12.01 12.45
N MET A 8 -2.64 -10.70 12.30
CA MET A 8 -1.60 -9.68 12.22
C MET A 8 -0.74 -9.64 13.48
N LEU A 9 -1.36 -9.72 14.67
CA LEU A 9 -0.62 -9.73 15.93
C LEU A 9 0.27 -10.98 16.06
N LYS A 10 -0.23 -12.15 15.67
CA LYS A 10 0.59 -13.39 15.68
C LYS A 10 1.79 -13.28 14.75
N LYS A 11 1.58 -12.78 13.52
CA LYS A 11 2.65 -12.57 12.54
C LYS A 11 3.70 -11.60 13.10
N ARG A 12 3.24 -10.48 13.67
CA ARG A 12 4.10 -9.49 14.31
C ARG A 12 4.96 -10.09 15.43
N ILE A 13 4.35 -10.89 16.31
CA ILE A 13 5.07 -11.58 17.40
C ILE A 13 6.11 -12.56 16.85
N GLU A 14 5.75 -13.36 15.85
CA GLU A 14 6.68 -14.35 15.28
C GLU A 14 7.86 -13.70 14.55
N GLU A 15 7.63 -12.60 13.82
CA GLU A 15 8.70 -11.83 13.15
C GLU A 15 9.70 -11.21 14.11
N ARG A 16 9.25 -10.91 15.34
CA ARG A 16 10.08 -10.28 16.39
C ARG A 16 10.68 -11.30 17.35
N LYS A 17 10.35 -12.58 17.18
CA LYS A 17 10.84 -13.65 18.02
C LYS A 17 12.34 -13.84 17.82
N GLY A 18 13.09 -13.68 18.90
CA GLY A 18 14.55 -13.82 18.89
C GLY A 18 15.30 -12.54 18.47
N LEU A 19 14.60 -11.45 18.17
CA LEU A 19 15.19 -10.13 18.04
C LEU A 19 15.39 -9.49 19.42
N SER A 20 16.42 -8.67 19.55
CA SER A 20 16.54 -7.75 20.69
C SER A 20 15.45 -6.67 20.65
N GLU A 21 15.26 -5.98 21.77
CA GLU A 21 14.36 -4.83 21.84
C GLU A 21 14.76 -3.73 20.83
N GLU A 22 16.06 -3.52 20.63
CA GLU A 22 16.55 -2.51 19.70
C GLU A 22 16.29 -2.89 18.24
N GLU A 23 16.52 -4.15 17.86
CA GLU A 23 16.20 -4.65 16.52
C GLU A 23 14.70 -4.61 16.25
N SER A 24 13.89 -5.02 17.24
CA SER A 24 12.43 -4.96 17.14
C SER A 24 11.95 -3.51 16.96
N ARG A 25 12.54 -2.54 17.67
CA ARG A 25 12.21 -1.13 17.53
C ARG A 25 12.60 -0.59 16.16
N LYS A 26 13.79 -0.92 15.65
CA LYS A 26 14.23 -0.50 14.31
C LYS A 26 13.32 -1.06 13.22
N LEU A 27 12.90 -2.32 13.37
CA LEU A 27 11.96 -2.94 12.45
C LEU A 27 10.59 -2.24 12.47
N ASP A 28 10.05 -1.95 13.66
CA ASP A 28 8.79 -1.20 13.81
C ASP A 28 8.88 0.20 13.18
N GLN A 29 9.98 0.92 13.39
CA GLN A 29 10.22 2.24 12.78
C GLN A 29 10.30 2.18 11.25
N LEU A 30 10.95 1.15 10.72
CA LEU A 30 11.02 0.93 9.28
C LEU A 30 9.63 0.64 8.71
N GLU A 31 8.87 -0.28 9.31
CA GLU A 31 7.50 -0.60 8.87
C GLU A 31 6.58 0.62 8.91
N GLU A 32 6.64 1.44 9.96
CA GLU A 32 5.86 2.68 10.07
C GLU A 32 6.23 3.66 8.94
N MET A 33 7.52 3.84 8.67
CA MET A 33 8.00 4.72 7.61
C MET A 33 7.55 4.24 6.22
N ILE A 34 7.62 2.93 5.95
CA ILE A 34 7.17 2.33 4.69
C ILE A 34 5.69 2.63 4.47
N ASN A 35 4.85 2.38 5.48
CA ASN A 35 3.40 2.64 5.37
C ASN A 35 3.11 4.12 5.11
N LYS A 36 3.81 5.02 5.80
CA LYS A 36 3.66 6.45 5.60
C LYS A 36 4.03 6.88 4.18
N ILE A 37 5.18 6.43 3.68
CA ILE A 37 5.64 6.75 2.33
C ILE A 37 4.70 6.15 1.28
N HIS A 38 4.22 4.93 1.49
CA HIS A 38 3.28 4.31 0.57
C HIS A 38 1.99 5.14 0.45
N PHE A 39 1.44 5.58 1.59
CA PHE A 39 0.28 6.47 1.61
C PHE A 39 0.55 7.82 0.95
N GLU A 40 1.76 8.40 1.13
CA GLU A 40 2.15 9.67 0.50
C GLU A 40 2.30 9.56 -1.03
N LEU A 41 2.90 8.47 -1.52
CA LEU A 41 3.24 8.31 -2.95
C LEU A 41 2.12 7.67 -3.78
N PHE A 42 1.33 6.79 -3.15
CA PHE A 42 0.27 6.01 -3.78
C PHE A 42 -1.08 6.13 -3.05
N PRO A 43 -1.57 7.37 -2.78
CA PRO A 43 -2.82 7.57 -2.07
C PRO A 43 -4.02 6.94 -2.79
N GLU A 44 -3.96 6.81 -4.12
CA GLU A 44 -5.03 6.20 -4.93
C GLU A 44 -5.35 4.75 -4.55
N GLU A 45 -4.37 4.01 -4.00
CA GLU A 45 -4.55 2.59 -3.67
C GLU A 45 -5.50 2.40 -2.48
N TYR A 46 -5.81 3.49 -1.78
CA TYR A 46 -6.72 3.53 -0.65
C TYR A 46 -8.10 4.10 -1.01
N ASP A 47 -8.30 4.61 -2.23
CA ASP A 47 -9.58 5.20 -2.65
C ASP A 47 -10.73 4.19 -2.52
N ALA A 48 -10.45 2.91 -2.82
CA ALA A 48 -11.43 1.82 -2.69
C ALA A 48 -11.94 1.59 -1.25
N MET A 49 -11.23 2.09 -0.24
CA MET A 49 -11.71 2.03 1.15
C MET A 49 -12.90 2.96 1.42
N MET A 50 -13.08 3.97 0.56
CA MET A 50 -14.16 4.96 0.62
C MET A 50 -15.21 4.74 -0.47
N ASP A 51 -15.10 3.64 -1.23
CA ASP A 51 -16.05 3.28 -2.27
C ASP A 51 -17.48 3.19 -1.70
N SER A 52 -18.44 3.70 -2.47
CA SER A 52 -19.83 3.34 -2.26
C SER A 52 -20.08 1.87 -2.65
N ILE A 53 -21.25 1.34 -2.33
CA ILE A 53 -21.64 -0.01 -2.79
C ILE A 53 -21.64 -0.09 -4.32
N ALA A 54 -21.99 1.00 -5.01
CA ALA A 54 -21.97 1.06 -6.46
C ALA A 54 -20.55 0.98 -7.00
N ASP A 55 -19.65 1.83 -6.49
CA ASP A 55 -18.23 1.87 -6.91
C ASP A 55 -17.54 0.51 -6.68
N ALA A 56 -17.77 -0.09 -5.51
CA ALA A 56 -17.22 -1.40 -5.20
C ALA A 56 -17.75 -2.50 -6.14
N ASN A 57 -19.00 -2.39 -6.61
CA ASN A 57 -19.56 -3.32 -7.59
C ASN A 57 -18.99 -3.09 -8.99
N ASP A 58 -18.79 -1.84 -9.41
CA ASP A 58 -18.13 -1.51 -10.68
C ASP A 58 -16.73 -2.10 -10.73
N ARG A 59 -15.93 -1.94 -9.66
CA ARG A 59 -14.59 -2.54 -9.56
C ARG A 59 -14.62 -4.06 -9.71
N ARG A 60 -15.60 -4.75 -9.12
CA ARG A 60 -15.79 -6.20 -9.25
C ARG A 60 -16.10 -6.64 -10.68
N GLN A 61 -16.72 -5.76 -11.48
CA GLN A 61 -16.97 -5.97 -12.90
C GLN A 61 -15.80 -5.53 -13.79
N GLY A 62 -14.66 -5.11 -13.21
CA GLY A 62 -13.52 -4.62 -13.97
C GLY A 62 -13.68 -3.20 -14.48
N ILE A 63 -14.59 -2.42 -13.89
CA ILE A 63 -14.86 -1.01 -14.23
C ILE A 63 -14.23 -0.13 -13.16
N ASN A 64 -13.39 0.82 -13.56
CA ASN A 64 -12.80 1.80 -12.65
C ASN A 64 -13.81 2.93 -12.40
N PRO A 65 -14.29 3.14 -11.15
CA PRO A 65 -15.22 4.22 -10.81
C PRO A 65 -14.55 5.60 -10.80
N MET A 66 -13.21 5.65 -10.80
CA MET A 66 -12.46 6.91 -10.82
C MET A 66 -12.57 7.60 -12.18
N SER A 67 -12.50 8.94 -12.18
CA SER A 67 -12.53 9.71 -13.43
C SER A 67 -11.34 9.36 -14.32
N ALA A 68 -11.54 9.48 -15.64
CA ALA A 68 -10.49 9.21 -16.61
C ALA A 68 -9.28 10.14 -16.44
N ASP A 69 -9.54 11.42 -16.16
CA ASP A 69 -8.49 12.43 -15.97
C ASP A 69 -7.63 12.13 -14.72
N TYR A 70 -8.28 11.80 -13.59
CA TYR A 70 -7.56 11.43 -12.36
C TYR A 70 -6.77 10.12 -12.55
N THR A 71 -7.37 9.13 -13.21
CA THR A 71 -6.69 7.86 -13.52
C THR A 71 -5.46 8.09 -14.40
N ALA A 72 -5.54 9.00 -15.38
CA ALA A 72 -4.42 9.34 -16.24
C ALA A 72 -3.29 10.06 -15.48
N GLU A 73 -3.62 11.00 -14.60
CA GLU A 73 -2.67 11.69 -13.73
C GLU A 73 -1.91 10.70 -12.83
N VAL A 74 -2.67 9.84 -12.15
CA VAL A 74 -2.14 8.80 -11.26
C VAL A 74 -1.24 7.83 -12.02
N ASN A 75 -1.68 7.31 -13.16
CA ASN A 75 -0.87 6.40 -13.97
C ASN A 75 0.41 7.07 -14.48
N SER A 76 0.38 8.36 -14.79
CA SER A 76 1.59 9.12 -15.12
C SER A 76 2.56 9.20 -13.92
N ARG A 77 2.05 9.44 -12.70
CA ARG A 77 2.87 9.41 -11.48
C ARG A 77 3.47 8.02 -11.24
N ARG A 78 2.67 6.96 -11.32
CA ARG A 78 3.11 5.57 -11.14
C ARG A 78 4.22 5.22 -12.13
N GLN A 79 4.05 5.56 -13.40
CA GLN A 79 5.05 5.30 -14.44
C GLN A 79 6.38 6.02 -14.17
N LYS A 80 6.35 7.28 -13.71
CA LYS A 80 7.57 8.03 -13.34
C LYS A 80 8.33 7.39 -12.18
N LEU A 81 7.64 6.66 -11.31
CA LEU A 81 8.20 5.91 -10.19
C LEU A 81 8.58 4.47 -10.55
N GLY A 82 8.43 4.06 -11.82
CA GLY A 82 8.70 2.69 -12.26
C GLY A 82 7.64 1.67 -11.81
N VAL A 83 6.47 2.13 -11.40
CA VAL A 83 5.34 1.30 -10.95
C VAL A 83 4.35 1.12 -12.10
N PRO A 84 3.78 -0.10 -12.29
CA PRO A 84 2.76 -0.32 -13.32
C PRO A 84 1.53 0.58 -13.15
N PRO A 85 0.83 0.92 -14.25
CA PRO A 85 -0.45 1.62 -14.15
C PRO A 85 -1.49 0.76 -13.41
N LEU A 86 -2.54 1.42 -12.92
CA LEU A 86 -3.69 0.75 -12.33
C LEU A 86 -4.37 -0.18 -13.35
N GLY A 87 -4.95 -1.27 -12.85
CA GLY A 87 -5.76 -2.18 -13.64
C GLY A 87 -7.09 -1.57 -14.09
N ALA A 88 -7.86 -2.33 -14.89
CA ALA A 88 -9.15 -1.89 -15.43
C ALA A 88 -10.18 -1.52 -14.35
N ASN A 89 -10.06 -2.10 -13.14
CA ASN A 89 -10.86 -1.78 -11.95
C ASN A 89 -10.30 -0.65 -11.09
N GLY A 90 -9.23 0.01 -11.53
CA GLY A 90 -8.58 1.09 -10.78
C GLY A 90 -7.83 0.63 -9.52
N LEU A 91 -7.46 -0.65 -9.43
CA LEU A 91 -6.63 -1.20 -8.34
C LEU A 91 -5.19 -1.46 -8.82
N PRO A 92 -4.19 -1.51 -7.92
CA PRO A 92 -2.84 -1.93 -8.27
C PRO A 92 -2.83 -3.37 -8.80
N THR A 93 -1.93 -3.65 -9.75
CA THR A 93 -1.81 -4.96 -10.39
C THR A 93 -0.78 -5.86 -9.73
N ASP A 94 0.11 -5.29 -8.92
CA ASP A 94 1.19 -5.96 -8.19
C ASP A 94 1.63 -5.15 -6.96
N ASP A 95 2.68 -5.62 -6.29
CA ASP A 95 3.25 -5.01 -5.10
C ASP A 95 4.42 -4.03 -5.40
N ALA A 96 4.55 -3.54 -6.64
CA ALA A 96 5.68 -2.68 -7.02
C ALA A 96 5.66 -1.34 -6.26
N SER A 97 4.48 -0.79 -5.95
CA SER A 97 4.31 0.41 -5.12
C SER A 97 4.92 0.24 -3.72
N TRP A 98 4.73 -0.93 -3.10
CA TRP A 98 5.34 -1.27 -1.81
C TRP A 98 6.86 -1.40 -1.89
N THR A 99 7.39 -1.88 -3.01
CA THR A 99 8.85 -1.95 -3.24
C THR A 99 9.45 -0.54 -3.27
N VAL A 100 8.83 0.37 -4.02
CA VAL A 100 9.25 1.78 -4.07
C VAL A 100 9.19 2.43 -2.69
N ALA A 101 8.10 2.22 -1.95
CA ALA A 101 7.95 2.76 -0.59
C ALA A 101 9.02 2.21 0.36
N ARG A 102 9.39 0.93 0.23
CA ARG A 102 10.44 0.27 1.02
C ARG A 102 11.82 0.87 0.75
N GLU A 103 12.17 1.03 -0.51
CA GLU A 103 13.47 1.60 -0.91
C GLU A 103 13.61 3.05 -0.43
N GLU A 104 12.54 3.85 -0.59
CA GLU A 104 12.51 5.22 -0.11
C GLU A 104 12.57 5.31 1.43
N ALA A 105 11.92 4.39 2.15
CA ALA A 105 12.00 4.33 3.62
C ALA A 105 13.43 4.03 4.09
N LEU A 106 14.10 3.07 3.46
CA LEU A 106 15.50 2.74 3.76
C LEU A 106 16.42 3.92 3.46
N ARG A 107 16.17 4.66 2.36
CA ARG A 107 16.94 5.87 2.01
C ARG A 107 16.75 7.02 3.01
N ARG A 108 15.57 7.14 3.63
CA ARG A 108 15.29 8.19 4.64
C ARG A 108 15.79 7.84 6.04
N LEU A 109 15.90 6.56 6.36
CA LEU A 109 16.32 6.08 7.68
C LEU A 109 17.82 5.73 7.77
N GLY A 110 18.48 5.46 6.64
CA GLY A 110 19.92 5.26 6.52
C GLY A 110 20.68 6.57 6.35
#